data_AF-A0ABD2W405-F1
#
_entry.id   AF-A0ABD2W405-F1
#
_cell.length_a   1.000
_cell.length_b   1.000
_cell.length_c   1.000
_cell.angle_alpha   90.00
_cell.angle_beta   90.00
_cell.angle_gamma   90.00
#
_symmetry.space_group_name_H-M   'P 1'
#
loop_
_entity.id
_entity.type
_entity.pdbx_description
1 polymer ?
#
loop_
_entity_poly.entity_id
_entity_poly.type
_entity_poly.pdbx_seq_one_letter_code
_entity_poly.pdbx_strand_id
1 'polypeptide(L)'
;MPNAGGLRSSRRELSAKVIDSILLYGAPIWRCATETQAYIRQAEAVHRRACLRVISRRPHVSYDATYVIAGVPPLALLADERACIYQRRPEDVKEEERKETLKKWQDRWDRASKGRWTHRLIPNMAEGVKKGTWRSELPSHTTPVRAWLLQNP
;
A
#
# COMPACT_ATOMS: atom_id res chain seq x y z
N MET A 1 -4.41 12.44 -16.23
CA MET A 1 -3.26 12.02 -17.04
C MET A 1 -3.37 10.53 -17.31
N PRO A 2 -3.56 10.09 -18.57
CA PRO A 2 -3.58 8.68 -18.94
C PRO A 2 -2.20 8.05 -18.69
N ASN A 3 -2.15 6.76 -18.35
CA ASN A 3 -0.91 5.96 -18.34
C ASN A 3 -0.43 5.65 -19.78
N ALA A 4 -0.46 6.65 -20.66
CA ALA A 4 -0.04 6.58 -22.05
C ALA A 4 1.38 7.13 -22.14
N GLY A 5 2.36 6.23 -22.23
CA GLY A 5 3.78 6.57 -22.20
C GLY A 5 4.49 5.62 -21.25
N GLY A 6 5.22 4.66 -21.81
CA GLY A 6 5.92 3.57 -21.11
C GLY A 6 7.02 4.01 -20.14
N LEU A 7 6.68 4.77 -19.10
CA LEU A 7 7.55 4.95 -17.94
C LEU A 7 7.78 3.59 -17.29
N ARG A 8 9.02 3.09 -17.36
CA ARG A 8 9.50 1.85 -16.74
C ARG A 8 9.10 1.80 -15.26
N SER A 9 8.84 0.60 -14.73
CA SER A 9 8.37 0.36 -13.35
C SER A 9 9.18 1.14 -12.30
N SER A 10 10.50 1.23 -12.47
CA SER A 10 11.43 1.95 -11.58
C SER A 10 11.14 3.45 -11.42
N ARG A 11 10.79 4.15 -12.51
CA ARG A 11 10.47 5.58 -12.45
C ARG A 11 9.18 5.84 -11.67
N ARG A 12 8.20 4.96 -11.81
CA ARG A 12 6.91 5.05 -11.10
C ARG A 12 7.07 4.77 -9.61
N GLU A 13 7.91 3.80 -9.27
CA GLU A 13 8.28 3.50 -7.90
C GLU A 13 9.03 4.66 -7.23
N LEU A 14 9.98 5.28 -7.96
CA LEU A 14 10.67 6.47 -7.47
C LEU A 14 9.68 7.60 -7.16
N SER A 15 8.74 7.90 -8.08
CA SER A 15 7.72 8.92 -7.82
C SER A 15 6.84 8.60 -6.61
N ALA A 16 6.49 7.32 -6.40
CA ALA A 16 5.74 6.92 -5.21
C ALA A 16 6.57 7.14 -3.93
N LYS A 17 7.84 6.72 -3.91
CA LYS A 17 8.74 6.96 -2.77
C LYS A 17 8.92 8.45 -2.46
N VAL A 18 9.00 9.30 -3.49
CA VAL A 18 9.07 10.77 -3.31
C VAL A 18 7.78 11.30 -2.70
N ILE A 19 6.62 10.86 -3.20
CA ILE A 19 5.32 11.24 -2.64
C ILE A 19 5.21 10.80 -1.18
N ASP A 20 5.60 9.57 -0.87
CA ASP A 20 5.60 9.04 0.49
C ASP A 20 6.50 9.86 1.40
N SER A 21 7.71 10.22 0.93
CA SER A 21 8.63 11.08 1.67
C SER A 21 8.02 12.46 1.97
N ILE A 22 7.40 13.11 0.98
CA ILE A 22 6.77 14.43 1.14
C ILE A 22 5.60 14.35 2.12
N LEU A 23 4.71 13.35 1.97
CA LEU A 23 3.56 13.18 2.85
C LEU A 23 4.00 12.88 4.28
N LEU A 24 5.02 12.03 4.46
CA LEU A 24 5.45 11.56 5.77
C LEU A 24 6.45 12.46 6.47
N TYR A 25 7.05 13.44 5.78
CA TYR A 25 8.00 14.39 6.38
C TYR A 25 7.39 15.11 7.59
N GLY A 26 6.15 15.59 7.45
CA GLY A 26 5.41 16.25 8.52
C GLY A 26 4.55 15.33 9.37
N ALA A 27 4.66 13.99 9.21
CA ALA A 27 3.74 13.04 9.86
C ALA A 27 3.57 13.24 11.37
N PRO A 28 4.63 13.49 12.17
CA PRO A 28 4.47 13.73 13.60
C PRO A 28 3.58 14.93 13.94
N ILE A 29 3.55 15.95 13.07
CA ILE A 29 2.79 17.19 13.28
C ILE A 29 1.32 16.99 12.91
N TRP A 30 1.05 16.41 11.74
CA TRP A 30 -0.33 16.25 11.26
C TRP A 30 -0.97 14.93 11.68
N ARG A 31 -0.28 14.05 12.43
CA ARG A 31 -0.83 12.78 12.94
C ARG A 31 -2.20 12.96 13.59
N CYS A 32 -2.38 13.99 14.42
CA CYS A 32 -3.66 14.29 15.06
C CYS A 32 -4.79 14.56 14.06
N ALA A 33 -4.48 15.07 12.86
CA ALA A 33 -5.47 15.26 11.80
C ALA A 33 -6.00 13.92 11.24
N THR A 34 -5.34 12.79 11.52
CA THR A 34 -5.85 11.45 11.13
C THR A 34 -7.09 11.05 11.93
N GLU A 35 -7.33 11.65 13.10
CA GLU A 35 -8.56 11.46 13.88
C GLU A 35 -9.79 11.97 13.12
N THR A 36 -9.60 12.99 12.28
CA THR A 36 -10.66 13.56 11.46
C THR A 36 -10.73 12.86 10.11
N GLN A 37 -11.75 12.02 9.95
CA GLN A 37 -11.93 11.17 8.76
C GLN A 37 -12.02 11.97 7.43
N ALA A 38 -12.44 13.23 7.45
CA ALA A 38 -12.52 14.06 6.25
C ALA A 38 -11.13 14.44 5.70
N TYR A 39 -10.18 14.80 6.58
CA TYR A 39 -8.84 15.23 6.19
C TYR A 39 -8.01 14.07 5.67
N ILE A 40 -8.05 12.93 6.40
CA ILE A 40 -7.28 11.76 6.00
C ILE A 40 -7.74 11.21 4.66
N ARG A 41 -9.05 11.26 4.34
CA ARG A 41 -9.60 10.81 3.04
C ARG A 41 -8.99 11.54 1.84
N GLN A 42 -8.74 12.85 1.97
CA GLN A 42 -8.13 13.63 0.89
C GLN A 42 -6.66 13.23 0.67
N ALA A 43 -5.89 13.12 1.76
CA ALA A 43 -4.49 12.68 1.71
C ALA A 43 -4.37 11.24 1.20
N GLU A 44 -5.23 10.35 1.69
CA GLU A 44 -5.36 8.97 1.24
C GLU A 44 -5.72 8.87 -0.24
N ALA A 45 -6.55 9.76 -0.78
CA ALA A 45 -6.85 9.79 -2.21
C ALA A 45 -5.63 10.17 -3.07
N VAL A 46 -4.74 11.04 -2.57
CA VAL A 46 -3.46 11.35 -3.21
C VAL A 46 -2.53 10.13 -3.16
N HIS A 47 -2.34 9.56 -1.97
CA HIS A 47 -1.46 8.40 -1.76
C HIS A 47 -1.94 7.18 -2.57
N ARG A 48 -3.25 6.94 -2.62
CA ARG A 48 -3.84 5.89 -3.47
C ARG A 48 -3.56 6.10 -4.95
N ARG A 49 -3.62 7.35 -5.44
CA ARG A 49 -3.28 7.65 -6.84
C ARG A 49 -1.80 7.34 -7.14
N ALA A 50 -0.90 7.56 -6.19
CA ALA A 50 0.50 7.14 -6.32
C ALA A 50 0.61 5.60 -6.40
N CYS A 51 -0.04 4.88 -5.47
CA CYS A 51 -0.08 3.42 -5.46
C CYS A 51 -0.67 2.83 -6.76
N LEU A 52 -1.74 3.40 -7.29
CA LEU A 52 -2.34 2.96 -8.56
C LEU A 52 -1.39 3.15 -9.76
N ARG A 53 -0.58 4.21 -9.75
CA ARG A 53 0.46 4.40 -10.79
C ARG A 53 1.54 3.33 -10.69
N VAL A 54 1.93 2.96 -9.49
CA VAL A 54 2.88 1.86 -9.23
C VAL A 54 2.31 0.53 -9.74
N ILE A 55 1.04 0.23 -9.43
CA ILE A 55 0.37 -1.02 -9.81
C ILE A 55 0.12 -1.13 -11.33
N SER A 56 0.10 -0.01 -12.06
CA SER A 56 -0.29 0.08 -13.47
C SER A 56 -1.75 -0.35 -13.73
N ARG A 57 -2.20 -0.34 -15.01
CA ARG A 57 -3.59 -0.30 -15.52
C ARG A 57 -4.51 -1.45 -15.01
N ARG A 58 -4.90 -1.46 -13.73
CA ARG A 58 -5.89 -2.37 -13.13
C ARG A 58 -7.12 -1.56 -12.71
N PRO A 59 -8.21 -1.54 -13.51
CA PRO A 59 -9.23 -0.49 -13.41
C PRO A 59 -10.24 -0.62 -12.25
N HIS A 60 -10.25 -1.70 -11.46
CA HIS A 60 -11.32 -1.96 -10.48
C HIS A 60 -10.86 -2.64 -9.19
N VAL A 61 -9.87 -2.05 -8.51
CA VAL A 61 -9.37 -2.54 -7.22
C VAL A 61 -10.00 -1.75 -6.07
N SER A 62 -10.41 -2.43 -4.99
CA SER A 62 -10.90 -1.78 -3.77
C SER A 62 -9.82 -0.89 -3.14
N TYR A 63 -10.23 0.01 -2.24
CA TYR A 63 -9.30 0.91 -1.57
C TYR A 63 -8.19 0.11 -0.88
N ASP A 64 -8.56 -0.81 0.04
CA ASP A 64 -7.58 -1.59 0.79
C ASP A 64 -6.76 -2.52 -0.12
N ALA A 65 -7.38 -3.18 -1.10
CA ALA A 65 -6.67 -4.04 -2.04
C ALA A 65 -5.63 -3.29 -2.90
N THR A 66 -5.80 -1.98 -3.11
CA THR A 66 -4.80 -1.16 -3.81
C THR A 66 -3.50 -1.12 -3.01
N TYR A 67 -3.57 -0.94 -1.70
CA TYR A 67 -2.40 -0.90 -0.81
C TYR A 67 -1.70 -2.26 -0.76
N VAL A 68 -2.48 -3.33 -0.68
CA VAL A 68 -1.99 -4.72 -0.66
C VAL A 68 -1.19 -5.06 -1.92
N ILE A 69 -1.75 -4.77 -3.10
CA ILE A 69 -1.06 -5.05 -4.38
C ILE A 69 0.17 -4.15 -4.55
N ALA A 70 0.11 -2.91 -4.07
CA ALA A 70 1.25 -2.00 -4.09
C ALA A 70 2.37 -2.43 -3.12
N GLY A 71 2.04 -3.24 -2.09
CA GLY A 71 2.96 -3.62 -1.02
C GLY A 71 3.27 -2.45 -0.07
N VAL A 72 2.37 -1.46 0.01
CA VAL A 72 2.55 -0.24 0.80
C VAL A 72 1.42 -0.13 1.82
N PRO A 73 1.70 0.06 3.12
CA PRO A 73 0.65 0.25 4.12
C PRO A 73 -0.18 1.52 3.86
N PRO A 74 -1.46 1.56 4.30
CA PRO A 74 -2.29 2.76 4.26
C PRO A 74 -1.63 3.98 4.92
N LEU A 75 -1.94 5.18 4.41
CA LEU A 75 -1.25 6.42 4.81
C LEU A 75 -1.36 6.69 6.32
N ALA A 76 -2.54 6.49 6.90
CA ALA A 76 -2.77 6.71 8.32
C ALA A 76 -1.84 5.86 9.20
N LEU A 77 -1.65 4.59 8.83
CA LEU A 77 -0.78 3.67 9.57
C LEU A 77 0.69 4.07 9.42
N LEU A 78 1.12 4.53 8.24
CA LEU A 78 2.48 5.04 8.03
C LEU A 78 2.74 6.34 8.81
N ALA A 79 1.72 7.19 8.95
CA ALA A 79 1.82 8.42 9.72
C ALA A 79 1.99 8.13 11.21
N ASP A 80 1.20 7.18 11.73
CA ASP A 80 1.34 6.66 13.09
C ASP A 80 2.75 6.07 13.33
N GLU A 81 3.22 5.21 12.43
CA GLU A 81 4.56 4.61 12.49
C GLU A 81 5.63 5.71 12.62
N ARG A 82 5.57 6.73 11.75
CA ARG A 82 6.55 7.84 11.74
C ARG A 82 6.46 8.73 12.97
N ALA A 83 5.25 8.99 13.46
CA ALA A 83 5.06 9.78 14.66
C ALA A 83 5.59 9.06 15.91
N CYS A 84 5.35 7.74 16.04
CA CYS A 84 5.90 6.94 17.13
C CYS A 84 7.43 6.87 17.07
N ILE A 85 8.02 6.66 15.89
CA ILE A 85 9.48 6.66 15.70
C ILE A 85 10.08 8.02 16.04
N TYR A 86 9.41 9.13 15.74
CA TYR A 86 9.92 10.47 16.06
C TYR A 86 9.86 10.78 17.56
N GLN A 87 8.82 10.30 18.26
CA GLN A 87 8.65 10.52 19.70
C GLN A 87 9.59 9.65 20.55
N ARG A 88 10.05 8.52 20.01
CA ARG A 88 10.94 7.57 20.69
C ARG A 88 12.35 7.67 20.09
N ARG A 89 13.38 7.10 20.75
CA ARG A 89 14.71 7.04 20.13
C ARG A 89 14.66 6.10 18.91
N PRO A 90 15.10 6.57 17.72
CA PRO A 90 14.77 5.90 16.46
C PRO A 90 15.53 4.59 16.23
N GLU A 91 16.71 4.39 16.83
CA GLU A 91 17.55 3.22 16.56
C GLU A 91 16.95 1.91 17.07
N ASP A 92 16.30 1.91 18.24
CA ASP A 92 15.83 0.68 18.89
C ASP A 92 14.37 0.33 18.52
N VAL A 93 13.59 1.32 18.07
CA VAL A 93 12.12 1.23 18.05
C VAL A 93 11.54 1.02 16.65
N LYS A 94 12.34 1.23 15.61
CA LYS A 94 11.88 1.17 14.21
C LYS A 94 11.31 -0.21 13.82
N GLU A 95 11.98 -1.29 14.22
CA GLU A 95 11.53 -2.66 13.90
C GLU A 95 10.26 -3.03 14.67
N GLU A 96 10.11 -2.56 15.91
CA GLU A 96 8.91 -2.80 16.72
C GLU A 96 7.70 -2.07 16.13
N GLU A 97 7.84 -0.78 15.82
CA GLU A 97 6.77 0.01 15.21
C GLU A 97 6.41 -0.52 13.82
N ARG A 98 7.39 -1.04 13.09
CA ARG A 98 7.15 -1.70 11.80
C ARG A 98 6.30 -2.96 11.96
N LYS A 99 6.60 -3.80 12.96
CA LYS A 99 5.81 -5.01 13.26
C LYS A 99 4.39 -4.65 13.70
N GLU A 100 4.23 -3.66 14.56
CA GLU A 100 2.92 -3.16 15.01
C GLU A 100 2.11 -2.60 13.83
N THR A 101 2.76 -1.87 12.93
CA THR A 101 2.13 -1.34 11.71
C THR A 101 1.66 -2.46 10.79
N LEU A 102 2.48 -3.50 10.59
CA LEU A 102 2.09 -4.67 9.80
C LEU A 102 0.92 -5.43 10.44
N LYS A 103 0.91 -5.57 11.77
CA LYS A 103 -0.18 -6.21 12.50
C LYS A 103 -1.49 -5.44 12.34
N LYS A 104 -1.49 -4.13 12.59
CA LYS A 104 -2.66 -3.27 12.38
C LYS A 104 -3.15 -3.31 10.93
N TRP A 105 -2.23 -3.38 9.98
CA TRP A 105 -2.57 -3.48 8.57
C TRP A 105 -3.20 -4.83 8.22
N GLN A 106 -2.68 -5.93 8.76
CA GLN A 106 -3.27 -7.26 8.64
C GLN A 106 -4.68 -7.31 9.23
N ASP A 107 -4.88 -6.79 10.45
CA ASP A 107 -6.21 -6.73 11.08
C ASP A 107 -7.20 -5.89 10.27
N ARG A 108 -6.72 -4.80 9.65
CA ARG A 108 -7.53 -3.98 8.73
C ARG A 108 -7.88 -4.76 7.47
N TRP A 109 -6.97 -5.59 6.96
CA TRP A 109 -7.20 -6.42 5.78
C TRP A 109 -8.20 -7.54 6.02
N ASP A 110 -8.09 -8.21 7.16
CA ASP A 110 -8.99 -9.31 7.53
C ASP A 110 -10.42 -8.82 7.78
N ARG A 111 -10.57 -7.59 8.30
CA ARG A 111 -11.88 -6.94 8.50
C ARG A 111 -12.47 -6.31 7.24
N ALA A 112 -11.68 -6.17 6.15
CA ALA A 112 -12.16 -5.51 4.94
C ALA A 112 -13.19 -6.38 4.20
N SER A 113 -14.41 -5.86 4.02
CA SER A 113 -15.46 -6.55 3.26
C SER A 113 -15.22 -6.51 1.74
N LYS A 114 -14.42 -5.56 1.25
CA LYS A 114 -14.15 -5.33 -0.17
C LYS A 114 -12.77 -5.84 -0.57
N GLY A 115 -12.67 -6.53 -1.71
CA GLY A 115 -11.40 -7.11 -2.17
C GLY A 115 -11.14 -8.51 -1.62
N ARG A 116 -12.19 -9.27 -1.28
CA ARG A 116 -12.06 -10.65 -0.77
C ARG A 116 -11.32 -11.60 -1.71
N TRP A 117 -11.43 -11.38 -3.03
CA TRP A 117 -10.64 -12.13 -4.00
C TRP A 117 -9.13 -11.89 -3.82
N THR A 118 -8.71 -10.63 -3.66
CA THR A 118 -7.30 -10.32 -3.36
C THR A 118 -6.86 -10.80 -1.99
N HIS A 119 -7.77 -10.88 -1.01
CA HIS A 119 -7.47 -11.43 0.33
C HIS A 119 -7.17 -12.92 0.26
N ARG A 120 -7.93 -13.66 -0.56
CA ARG A 120 -7.67 -15.08 -0.83
C ARG A 120 -6.28 -15.31 -1.46
N LEU A 121 -5.85 -14.39 -2.31
CA LEU A 121 -4.59 -14.49 -3.05
C LEU A 121 -3.38 -14.01 -2.24
N ILE A 122 -3.59 -13.00 -1.39
CA ILE A 122 -2.58 -12.39 -0.50
C ILE A 122 -3.17 -12.31 0.91
N PRO A 123 -3.15 -13.41 1.67
CA PRO A 123 -3.67 -13.42 3.04
C PRO A 123 -2.69 -12.81 4.05
N ASN A 124 -1.38 -12.88 3.81
CA ASN A 124 -0.34 -12.41 4.76
C ASN A 124 0.43 -11.19 4.23
N MET A 125 0.29 -10.06 4.92
CA MET A 125 0.96 -8.80 4.57
C MET A 125 2.47 -8.82 4.79
N ALA A 126 2.93 -9.43 5.87
CA ALA A 126 4.36 -9.45 6.20
C ALA A 126 5.16 -10.23 5.15
N GLU A 127 4.59 -11.32 4.66
CA GLU A 127 5.17 -12.09 3.56
C GLU A 127 5.15 -11.31 2.24
N GLY A 128 4.06 -10.56 1.97
CA GLY A 128 3.94 -9.76 0.77
C GLY A 128 4.85 -8.55 0.67
N VAL A 129 5.18 -7.95 1.81
CA VAL A 129 6.19 -6.90 1.89
C VAL A 129 7.59 -7.50 1.67
N LYS A 130 7.87 -8.67 2.25
CA LYS A 130 9.18 -9.36 2.12
C LYS A 130 9.47 -9.85 0.70
N LYS A 131 8.46 -10.40 0.01
CA LYS A 131 8.60 -10.90 -1.37
C LYS A 131 8.85 -9.80 -2.40
N GLY A 132 8.83 -8.52 -2.02
CA GLY A 132 9.22 -7.44 -2.91
C GLY A 132 8.34 -7.40 -4.15
N THR A 133 7.05 -7.12 -3.93
CA THR A 133 6.01 -6.96 -4.95
C THR A 133 5.62 -8.25 -5.67
N TRP A 134 4.41 -8.74 -5.38
CA TRP A 134 3.66 -9.80 -6.07
C TRP A 134 3.45 -9.58 -7.59
N ARG A 135 4.12 -8.57 -8.16
CA ARG A 135 3.90 -8.03 -9.51
C ARG A 135 4.37 -8.97 -10.60
N SER A 136 5.40 -9.79 -10.33
CA SER A 136 5.89 -10.83 -11.24
C SER A 136 4.92 -12.01 -11.36
N GLU A 137 4.12 -12.26 -10.32
CA GLU A 137 3.16 -13.38 -10.26
C GLU A 137 1.77 -12.99 -10.80
N LEU A 138 1.51 -11.70 -11.00
CA LEU A 138 0.25 -11.22 -11.55
C LEU A 138 0.25 -11.34 -13.08
N PRO A 139 -0.77 -12.00 -13.69
CA PRO A 139 -0.79 -12.21 -15.13
C PRO A 139 -0.71 -10.89 -15.90
N SER A 140 0.23 -10.82 -16.84
CA SER A 140 0.27 -9.74 -17.84
C SER A 140 -0.87 -9.94 -18.85
N HIS A 141 -1.22 -8.85 -19.53
CA HIS A 141 -2.37 -8.60 -20.42
C HIS A 141 -2.81 -9.70 -21.42
N THR A 142 -2.10 -10.81 -21.58
CA THR A 142 -2.49 -11.91 -22.48
C THR A 142 -3.29 -13.02 -21.80
N THR A 143 -3.29 -13.13 -20.47
CA THR A 143 -4.00 -14.22 -19.78
C THR A 143 -5.23 -13.68 -19.06
N PRO A 144 -6.45 -14.07 -19.46
CA PRO A 144 -7.64 -13.80 -18.66
C PRO A 144 -7.41 -14.32 -17.25
N VAL A 145 -7.72 -13.52 -16.22
CA VAL A 145 -7.58 -13.92 -14.81
C VAL A 145 -8.26 -15.27 -14.54
N ARG A 146 -9.30 -15.60 -15.31
CA ARG A 146 -10.02 -16.88 -15.30
C ARG A 146 -9.18 -18.09 -15.79
N ALA A 147 -8.23 -17.90 -16.70
CA ALA A 147 -7.36 -18.96 -17.22
C ALA A 147 -6.19 -19.28 -16.26
N TRP A 148 -5.70 -18.27 -15.53
CA TRP A 148 -4.69 -18.49 -14.49
C TRP A 148 -5.26 -19.27 -13.28
N LEU A 149 -6.54 -19.07 -12.95
CA LEU A 149 -7.28 -19.80 -11.90
C LEU A 149 -7.38 -21.32 -12.15
N LEU A 150 -7.22 -21.79 -13.39
CA LEU A 150 -7.24 -23.22 -13.72
C LEU A 150 -5.87 -23.88 -13.57
N GLN A 151 -4.78 -23.10 -13.42
CA GLN A 151 -3.41 -23.60 -13.37
C GLN A 151 -2.77 -23.53 -11.98
N ASN A 152 -3.34 -22.76 -11.04
CA ASN A 152 -2.81 -22.61 -9.69
C ASN A 152 -3.98 -22.70 -8.68
N PRO A 153 -4.26 -23.90 -8.11
CA PRO A 153 -5.35 -24.12 -7.17
C PRO A 153 -5.13 -23.48 -5.78
#